data_AF-X1Q369-F1
#
_entry.id   AF-X1Q369-F1
#
_cell.length_a   1.000
_cell.length_b   1.000
_cell.length_c   1.000
_cell.angle_alpha   90.00
_cell.angle_beta   90.00
_cell.angle_gamma   90.00
#
_symmetry.space_group_name_H-M   'P 1'
#
loop_
_entity.id
_entity.type
_entity.pdbx_description
1 polymer ?
#
loop_
_entity_poly.entity_id
_entity_poly.type
_entity_poly.pdbx_seq_one_letter_code
_entity_poly.pdbx_strand_id
1 'polypeptide(L)' 'MRVGIIGIGQAGGRITDSLLESVEQNVKVSEKVIPFSFAINTAKSDLMGLRRVPKMNRILIGQTTARGHGVGLKRNFSKR' A
#
# COMPACT_ATOMS: atom_id res chain seq x y z
N MET A 1 19.77 7.73 -5.48
CA MET A 1 19.35 6.92 -4.31
C MET A 1 18.34 5.89 -4.78
N ARG A 2 18.34 4.67 -4.21
CA ARG A 2 17.28 3.66 -4.44
C ARG A 2 16.43 3.56 -3.16
N VAL A 3 15.11 3.54 -3.29
CA VAL A 3 14.16 3.61 -2.18
C VAL A 3 13.13 2.49 -2.30
N GLY A 4 13.02 1.65 -1.27
CA GLY A 4 11.92 0.71 -1.12
C GLY A 4 10.74 1.36 -0.40
N ILE A 5 9.51 1.10 -0.84
CA ILE A 5 8.31 1.71 -0.25
C ILE A 5 7.39 0.65 0.34
N ILE A 6 6.91 0.88 1.56
CA ILE A 6 5.86 0.07 2.20
C ILE A 6 4.76 1.02 2.68
N GLY A 7 3.66 1.09 1.92
CA GLY A 7 2.49 1.87 2.28
C GLY A 7 1.62 1.11 3.27
N ILE A 8 1.38 1.68 4.47
CA ILE A 8 0.54 1.08 5.50
C ILE A 8 -0.79 1.83 5.62
N GLY A 9 -1.89 1.08 5.61
CA GLY A 9 -3.24 1.63 5.67
C GLY A 9 -3.64 2.36 4.39
N GLN A 10 -4.80 3.01 4.43
CA GLN A 10 -5.39 3.65 3.24
C GLN A 10 -4.50 4.78 2.69
N ALA A 11 -4.09 5.71 3.57
CA ALA A 11 -3.28 6.85 3.18
C ALA A 11 -1.89 6.41 2.68
N GLY A 12 -1.21 5.51 3.39
CA GLY A 12 0.09 5.00 2.99
C GLY A 12 0.05 4.28 1.63
N GLY A 13 -1.00 3.50 1.38
CA GLY A 13 -1.23 2.87 0.07
C GLY A 13 -1.39 3.89 -1.05
N ARG A 14 -2.22 4.93 -0.85
CA ARG A 14 -2.43 6.00 -1.84
C ARG A 14 -1.16 6.81 -2.13
N ILE A 15 -0.40 7.17 -1.09
CA ILE A 15 0.87 7.88 -1.25
C ILE A 15 1.86 7.02 -2.04
N THR A 16 1.93 5.72 -1.75
CA THR A 16 2.77 4.79 -2.51
C THR A 16 2.37 4.77 -3.99
N ASP A 17 1.07 4.71 -4.28
CA ASP A 17 0.55 4.72 -5.65
C ASP A 17 0.88 6.02 -6.40
N SER A 18 0.77 7.18 -5.73
CA SER A 18 1.12 8.49 -6.30
C SER A 18 2.63 8.69 -6.49
N LEU A 19 3.46 8.07 -5.63
CA LEU A 19 4.91 8.11 -5.83
C LEU A 19 5.34 7.27 -7.04
N LEU A 20 4.73 6.10 -7.22
CA LEU A 20 4.94 5.28 -8.42
C LEU A 20 4.48 6.03 -9.68
N GLU A 21 3.32 6.70 -9.62
CA GLU A 21 2.86 7.58 -10.71
C GLU A 21 3.89 8.63 -11.09
N SER A 22 4.45 9.29 -10.08
CA SER A 22 5.42 10.34 -10.28
C SER A 22 6.69 9.81 -10.93
N VAL A 23 7.13 8.58 -10.59
CA VAL A 23 8.28 7.95 -11.24
C VAL A 23 7.95 7.55 -12.68
N GLU A 24 6.79 6.95 -12.93
CA GLU A 24 6.33 6.57 -14.28
C GLU A 24 6.25 7.78 -15.22
N GLN A 25 5.76 8.92 -14.73
CA GLN A 25 5.57 10.14 -15.55
C GLN A 25 6.85 10.95 -15.74
N ASN A 26 7.83 10.84 -14.83
CA ASN A 26 9.07 11.59 -14.94
C ASN A 26 10.14 10.78 -15.67
N VAL A 27 10.31 11.02 -16.97
CA VAL A 27 11.37 10.40 -17.80
C VAL A 27 12.79 10.60 -17.26
N LYS A 28 13.02 11.61 -16.42
CA LYS A 28 14.32 11.83 -15.74
C LYS A 28 14.54 10.93 -14.53
N VAL A 29 13.48 10.30 -14.01
CA VAL A 29 13.50 9.43 -12.84
C VAL A 29 13.33 8.00 -13.32
N SER A 30 14.41 7.22 -13.27
CA SER A 30 14.36 5.82 -13.67
C SER A 30 13.48 5.00 -12.73
N GLU A 31 12.71 4.04 -13.27
CA GLU A 31 12.04 2.99 -12.47
C GLU A 31 12.98 2.29 -11.49
N LYS A 32 14.30 2.25 -11.77
CA LYS A 32 15.32 1.69 -10.88
C LYS A 32 15.45 2.43 -9.54
N VAL A 33 14.88 3.63 -9.40
CA VAL A 33 14.83 4.41 -8.17
C VAL A 33 13.93 3.73 -7.13
N ILE A 34 12.82 3.10 -7.54
CA ILE A 34 11.91 2.37 -6.64
C ILE A 34 11.90 0.88 -7.05
N PRO A 35 12.88 0.08 -6.59
CA PRO A 35 13.00 -1.32 -6.99
C PRO A 35 11.87 -2.21 -6.47
N PHE A 36 11.16 -1.78 -5.42
CA PHE A 36 9.98 -2.47 -4.93
C PHE A 36 9.04 -1.53 -4.18
N SER A 37 7.75 -1.87 -4.22
CA SER A 37 6.69 -1.20 -3.47
C SER A 37 5.68 -2.23 -2.96
N PHE A 38 5.23 -2.06 -1.72
CA PHE A 38 4.19 -2.86 -1.09
C PHE A 38 3.08 -1.98 -0.53
N ALA A 39 1.85 -2.49 -0.52
CA ALA A 39 0.73 -1.88 0.18
C ALA A 39 0.13 -2.88 1.16
N ILE A 40 0.06 -2.52 2.44
CA ILE A 40 -0.41 -3.38 3.52
C ILE A 40 -1.63 -2.72 4.15
N ASN A 41 -2.76 -3.43 4.18
CA ASN A 41 -3.98 -2.91 4.78
C ASN A 41 -4.85 -4.03 5.35
N THR A 42 -5.78 -3.67 6.23
CA THR A 42 -6.84 -4.55 6.76
C THR A 42 -8.15 -4.42 5.99
N ALA A 43 -8.31 -3.38 5.17
CA ALA A 43 -9.44 -3.19 4.27
C ALA A 43 -9.11 -3.69 2.85
N LYS A 44 -9.88 -4.66 2.35
CA LYS A 44 -9.71 -5.22 1.01
C LYS A 44 -10.04 -4.19 -0.07
N SER A 45 -11.09 -3.39 0.13
CA SER A 45 -11.52 -2.33 -0.79
C SER A 45 -10.41 -1.31 -1.07
N ASP A 46 -9.69 -0.88 -0.02
CA ASP A 46 -8.57 0.05 -0.16
C ASP A 46 -7.45 -0.52 -1.03
N LEU A 47 -7.09 -1.80 -0.84
CA LEU A 47 -6.08 -2.46 -1.66
C LEU A 47 -6.54 -2.63 -3.13
N MET A 48 -7.82 -2.95 -3.35
CA MET A 48 -8.35 -3.04 -4.71
C MET A 48 -8.36 -1.68 -5.42
N GLY A 49 -8.49 -0.59 -4.68
CA GLY A 49 -8.49 0.78 -5.22
C GLY A 49 -7.15 1.29 -5.74
N LEU A 50 -6.03 0.63 -5.41
CA LEU A 50 -4.71 1.00 -5.90
C LEU A 50 -4.56 0.67 -7.40
N ARG A 51 -3.82 1.48 -8.14
CA ARG A 51 -3.66 1.35 -9.59
C ARG A 51 -2.28 0.82 -9.99
N ARG A 52 -1.22 1.26 -9.32
CA ARG A 52 0.18 1.04 -9.73
C ARG A 52 0.92 0.04 -8.86
N VAL A 53 0.61 -0.02 -7.56
CA VAL A 53 1.18 -1.09 -6.71
C VAL A 53 0.79 -2.46 -7.31
N PRO A 54 1.75 -3.35 -7.65
CA PRO A 54 1.43 -4.64 -8.26
C PRO A 54 0.49 -5.45 -7.37
N LYS A 55 -0.49 -6.16 -7.95
CA LYS A 55 -1.49 -6.93 -7.18
C LYS A 55 -0.85 -7.91 -6.20
N MET A 56 0.24 -8.59 -6.59
CA MET A 56 0.98 -9.51 -5.73
C MET A 56 1.63 -8.83 -4.51
N ASN A 57 1.85 -7.52 -4.56
CA ASN A 57 2.45 -6.72 -3.48
C ASN A 57 1.38 -6.01 -2.62
N ARG A 58 0.09 -6.30 -2.84
CA ARG A 58 -1.02 -5.77 -2.05
C ARG A 58 -1.42 -6.79 -0.99
N ILE A 59 -0.95 -6.59 0.22
CA ILE A 59 -1.04 -7.56 1.31
C ILE A 59 -2.22 -7.21 2.20
N LEU A 60 -3.23 -8.08 2.19
CA LEU A 60 -4.33 -8.03 3.14
C LEU A 60 -3.88 -8.72 4.45
N ILE A 61 -4.03 -8.04 5.58
CA ILE A 61 -3.76 -8.58 6.91
C ILE A 61 -4.99 -8.51 7.80
N GLY A 62 -4.98 -9.26 8.91
CA GLY A 62 -6.07 -9.24 9.89
C GLY A 62 -7.37 -9.86 9.39
N GLN A 63 -7.31 -10.82 8.48
CA GLN A 63 -8.50 -11.48 7.92
C GLN A 63 -9.38 -12.13 8.99
N THR A 64 -8.77 -12.71 10.03
CA THR A 64 -9.50 -13.38 11.12
C THR A 64 -10.23 -12.40 12.04
N THR A 65 -9.75 -11.16 12.16
CA THR A 65 -10.29 -10.16 13.09
C THR A 65 -11.11 -9.08 12.39
N ALA A 66 -10.62 -8.54 11.27
CA ALA A 66 -11.25 -7.45 10.51
C ALA A 66 -12.06 -7.92 9.29
N ARG A 67 -11.91 -9.20 8.87
CA ARG A 67 -12.63 -9.80 7.73
C ARG A 67 -12.55 -8.96 6.44
N GLY A 68 -11.49 -8.19 6.26
CA GLY A 68 -11.30 -7.34 5.08
C GLY A 68 -12.07 -6.01 5.07
N HIS A 69 -12.71 -5.60 6.17
CA HIS A 69 -13.48 -4.34 6.25
C HIS A 69 -12.67 -3.15 6.81
N GLY A 70 -11.44 -3.41 7.27
CA GLY A 70 -10.65 -2.41 7.99
C GLY A 70 -10.95 -2.35 9.50
N VAL A 71 -10.10 -1.65 10.24
CA VAL A 71 -10.21 -1.48 11.70
C VAL A 71 -10.77 -0.11 12.11
N GLY A 72 -11.08 0.75 11.13
CA GLY A 72 -11.44 2.14 11.37
C GLY A 72 -10.32 2.89 12.12
N LEU A 73 -10.70 3.67 13.14
CA LEU A 73 -9.76 4.42 13.98
C LEU A 73 -9.26 3.64 15.22
N LYS A 74 -9.58 2.34 15.32
CA LYS A 74 -9.20 1.51 16.48
C LYS A 74 -7.72 1.12 16.40
N ARG A 75 -6.87 1.81 17.18
CA ARG A 75 -5.43 1.49 17.28
C ARG A 75 -5.15 0.13 17.92
N ASN A 76 -5.92 -0.27 18.93
CA ASN A 76 -5.76 -1.54 19.65
C ASN A 76 -6.83 -2.56 19.21
N PHE A 77 -6.86 -2.89 17.93
CA PHE A 77 -7.92 -3.75 17.36
C PHE A 77 -7.72 -5.26 17.60
N SER A 78 -6.48 -5.71 17.75
CA SER A 78 -6.13 -7.14 17.88
C SER A 78 -5.64 -7.54 19.27
N LYS A 79 -5.66 -6.63 20.25
CA LYS A 79 -5.31 -6.95 21.64
C LYS A 79 -6.54 -7.57 22.31
N ARG A 80 -6.74 -8.86 22.07
CA ARG A 80 -7.35 -9.72 23.09
C ARG A 80 -6.26 -10.17 24.03
#